data_AF-A0A522FUX3-F1
#
_entry.id   AF-A0A522FUX3-F1
#
_cell.length_a   1.000
_cell.length_b   1.000
_cell.length_c   1.000
_cell.angle_alpha   90.00
_cell.angle_beta   90.00
_cell.angle_gamma   90.00
#
_symmetry.space_group_name_H-M   'P 1'
#
loop_
_entity.id
_entity.type
_entity.pdbx_description
1 polymer ?
#
loop_
_entity_poly.entity_id
_entity_poly.type
_entity_poly.pdbx_seq_one_letter_code
_entity_poly.pdbx_strand_id
1 'polypeptide(L)'
;MSIKKPHFQIDKEYETLRTELFKVRQYIFERPIIIITGSIALIQLIEKQYSIYLPIIIIGLLLFNLWFTVNRWRSMARILAYIQIVLENEDSNWYGWETSLRYFRKWIKHKNINVNKIIINKEKDIGYAGYFPIIYFVHIFLTICVSIVLFIYTLLNDEMLNLIVLIITLICLFIFLIYAFNVSPKKIRPNVERNRIVWIEVFEHWEELDTN
;
A
#
# COMPACT_ATOMS: atom_id res chain seq x y z
N MET A 1 -18.34 25.14 26.88
CA MET A 1 -19.43 24.37 26.25
C MET A 1 -19.03 22.90 26.34
N SER A 2 -19.66 22.11 27.21
CA SER A 2 -19.36 20.68 27.35
C SER A 2 -19.88 19.95 26.11
N ILE A 3 -18.97 19.52 25.24
CA ILE A 3 -19.32 18.66 24.11
C ILE A 3 -19.77 17.33 24.71
N LYS A 4 -21.07 17.02 24.61
CA LYS A 4 -21.58 15.67 24.88
C LYS A 4 -20.75 14.71 24.04
N LYS A 5 -19.91 13.90 24.69
CA LYS A 5 -19.16 12.82 24.04
C LYS A 5 -20.19 11.97 23.29
N PRO A 6 -20.14 11.88 21.95
CA PRO A 6 -21.04 10.99 21.26
C PRO A 6 -20.70 9.57 21.71
N HIS A 7 -21.62 8.92 22.42
CA HIS A 7 -21.53 7.50 22.73
C HIS A 7 -21.76 6.72 21.43
N PHE A 8 -20.76 6.74 20.55
CA PHE A 8 -20.68 5.72 19.52
C PHE A 8 -20.39 4.38 20.22
N GLN A 9 -21.05 3.32 19.77
CA GLN A 9 -20.84 1.99 20.33
C GLN A 9 -19.46 1.50 19.87
N ILE A 10 -18.52 1.39 20.81
CA ILE A 10 -17.13 0.95 20.59
C ILE A 10 -17.10 -0.34 19.76
N ASP A 11 -17.97 -1.30 20.09
CA ASP A 11 -18.09 -2.58 19.39
C ASP A 11 -18.43 -2.41 17.90
N LYS A 12 -19.39 -1.53 17.58
CA LYS A 12 -19.79 -1.27 16.18
C LYS A 12 -18.69 -0.60 15.37
N GLU A 13 -17.94 0.32 15.97
CA GLU A 13 -16.79 0.92 15.29
C GLU A 13 -15.69 -0.12 15.08
N TYR A 14 -15.40 -0.92 16.11
CA TYR A 14 -14.41 -1.99 16.02
C TYR A 14 -14.73 -2.98 14.89
N GLU A 15 -15.98 -3.44 14.79
CA GLU A 15 -16.45 -4.30 13.71
C GLU A 15 -16.35 -3.61 12.34
N THR A 16 -16.70 -2.34 12.25
CA THR A 16 -16.63 -1.55 11.01
C THR A 16 -15.19 -1.46 10.52
N LEU A 17 -14.24 -1.09 11.39
CA LEU A 17 -12.83 -0.97 11.04
C LEU A 17 -12.19 -2.32 10.72
N ARG A 18 -12.55 -3.39 11.44
CA ARG A 18 -12.12 -4.75 11.09
C ARG A 18 -12.64 -5.18 9.73
N THR A 19 -13.90 -4.89 9.42
CA THR A 19 -14.51 -5.19 8.12
C THR A 19 -13.82 -4.42 7.00
N GLU A 20 -13.48 -3.14 7.23
CA GLU A 20 -12.71 -2.34 6.28
C GLU A 20 -11.32 -2.95 6.04
N LEU A 21 -10.60 -3.31 7.10
CA LEU A 21 -9.30 -3.98 6.99
C LEU A 21 -9.39 -5.29 6.19
N PHE A 22 -10.44 -6.08 6.41
CA PHE A 22 -10.67 -7.33 5.68
C PHE A 22 -10.92 -7.09 4.18
N LYS A 23 -11.83 -6.16 3.85
CA LYS A 23 -12.11 -5.78 2.44
C LYS A 23 -10.86 -5.28 1.73
N VAL A 24 -10.04 -4.46 2.41
CA VAL A 24 -8.79 -3.96 1.84
C VAL A 24 -7.82 -5.11 1.56
N ARG A 25 -7.70 -6.10 2.44
CA ARG A 25 -6.88 -7.30 2.19
C ARG A 25 -7.35 -8.04 0.95
N GLN A 26 -8.65 -8.31 0.86
CA GLN A 26 -9.24 -9.00 -0.28
C GLN A 26 -8.90 -8.32 -1.61
N TYR A 27 -9.13 -7.00 -1.71
CA TYR A 27 -8.81 -6.27 -2.94
C TYR A 27 -7.32 -6.24 -3.30
N ILE A 28 -6.43 -6.26 -2.29
CA ILE A 28 -4.98 -6.31 -2.54
C ILE A 28 -4.59 -7.65 -3.21
N PHE A 29 -5.28 -8.75 -2.91
CA PHE A 29 -5.04 -10.06 -3.52
C PHE A 29 -5.72 -10.25 -4.87
N GLU A 30 -6.96 -9.79 -5.03
CA GLU A 30 -7.74 -9.99 -6.25
C GLU A 30 -7.17 -9.23 -7.46
N ARG A 31 -6.67 -8.01 -7.24
CA ARG A 31 -6.17 -7.15 -8.33
C ARG A 31 -4.99 -7.75 -9.12
N PRO A 32 -3.93 -8.28 -8.49
CA PRO A 32 -2.88 -8.98 -9.23
C PRO A 32 -3.42 -10.10 -10.11
N ILE A 33 -4.38 -10.88 -9.60
CA ILE A 33 -4.99 -12.00 -10.34
C ILE A 33 -5.76 -11.46 -11.54
N ILE A 34 -6.60 -10.45 -11.35
CA ILE A 34 -7.35 -9.80 -12.43
C ILE A 34 -6.41 -9.24 -13.50
N ILE A 35 -5.30 -8.61 -13.11
CA ILE A 35 -4.30 -8.09 -14.04
C ILE A 35 -3.67 -9.22 -14.86
N ILE A 36 -3.29 -10.34 -14.22
CA ILE A 36 -2.71 -11.50 -14.90
C ILE A 36 -3.73 -12.13 -15.85
N THR A 37 -4.93 -12.44 -15.37
CA THR A 37 -6.00 -13.05 -16.19
C THR A 37 -6.39 -12.14 -17.35
N GLY A 38 -6.53 -10.84 -17.10
CA GLY A 38 -6.81 -9.84 -18.13
C GLY A 38 -5.68 -9.75 -19.16
N SER A 39 -4.42 -9.80 -18.74
CA SER A 39 -3.27 -9.80 -19.65
C SER A 39 -3.26 -11.05 -20.53
N ILE A 40 -3.56 -12.22 -19.97
CA ILE A 40 -3.63 -13.49 -20.72
C ILE A 40 -4.77 -13.47 -21.74
N ALA A 41 -5.96 -12.99 -21.34
CA ALA A 41 -7.08 -12.86 -22.27
C ALA A 41 -6.77 -11.87 -23.40
N LEU A 42 -6.11 -10.77 -23.08
CA LEU A 42 -5.75 -9.73 -24.04
C LEU A 42 -4.68 -10.21 -25.03
N ILE A 43 -3.75 -11.10 -24.61
CA ILE A 43 -2.83 -11.80 -25.52
C ILE A 43 -3.58 -12.57 -26.61
N GLN A 44 -4.72 -13.19 -26.29
CA GLN A 44 -5.48 -13.99 -27.25
C GLN A 44 -6.25 -13.15 -28.28
N LEU A 45 -6.53 -11.89 -27.95
CA LEU A 45 -7.32 -10.98 -28.79
C LEU A 45 -6.46 -10.08 -29.67
N ILE A 46 -5.20 -9.84 -29.27
CA ILE A 46 -4.29 -8.96 -29.99
C ILE A 46 -3.64 -9.69 -31.17
N GLU A 47 -3.58 -9.02 -32.33
CA GLU A 47 -2.83 -9.52 -33.48
C GLU A 47 -1.35 -9.71 -33.15
N LYS A 48 -0.74 -10.78 -33.68
CA LYS A 48 0.65 -11.17 -33.39
C LYS A 48 1.65 -10.01 -33.48
N GLN A 49 1.48 -9.09 -34.43
CA GLN A 49 2.34 -7.93 -34.62
C GLN A 49 2.39 -6.97 -33.41
N TYR A 50 1.30 -6.83 -32.66
CA TYR A 50 1.24 -5.94 -31.50
C TYR A 50 1.54 -6.65 -30.17
N SER A 51 1.64 -7.97 -30.19
CA SER A 51 1.93 -8.77 -28.99
C SER A 51 3.25 -8.37 -28.32
N ILE A 52 4.18 -7.82 -29.10
CA ILE A 52 5.48 -7.40 -28.59
C ILE A 52 5.43 -6.26 -27.57
N TYR A 53 4.39 -5.42 -27.61
CA TYR A 53 4.24 -4.31 -26.66
C TYR A 53 3.67 -4.73 -25.31
N LEU A 54 3.14 -5.95 -25.20
CA LEU A 54 2.50 -6.45 -23.99
C LEU A 54 3.39 -6.46 -22.75
N PRO A 55 4.68 -6.84 -22.81
CA PRO A 55 5.57 -6.76 -21.66
C PRO A 55 5.62 -5.37 -21.02
N ILE A 56 5.64 -4.31 -21.83
CA ILE A 56 5.63 -2.92 -21.34
C ILE A 56 4.33 -2.65 -20.57
N ILE A 57 3.19 -3.02 -21.15
CA ILE A 57 1.86 -2.83 -20.55
C ILE A 57 1.77 -3.61 -19.23
N ILE A 58 2.18 -4.88 -19.23
CA ILE A 58 2.13 -5.75 -18.05
C ILE A 58 2.99 -5.19 -16.92
N ILE A 59 4.23 -4.77 -17.20
CA ILE A 59 5.11 -4.18 -16.19
C ILE A 59 4.53 -2.86 -15.66
N GLY A 60 3.92 -2.04 -16.54
CA GLY A 60 3.21 -0.84 -16.13
C GLY A 60 2.03 -1.13 -15.18
N LEU A 61 1.22 -2.14 -15.48
CA LEU A 61 0.11 -2.58 -14.63
C LEU A 61 0.60 -3.14 -13.30
N LEU A 62 1.67 -3.95 -13.30
CA LEU A 62 2.29 -4.47 -12.09
C LEU A 62 2.88 -3.35 -11.23
N LEU A 63 3.50 -2.34 -11.84
CA LEU A 63 4.01 -1.16 -11.13
C LEU A 63 2.88 -0.38 -10.46
N PHE A 64 1.82 -0.08 -11.21
CA PHE A 64 0.65 0.59 -10.69
C PHE A 64 -0.02 -0.19 -9.56
N ASN A 65 -0.12 -1.52 -9.70
CA ASN A 65 -0.71 -2.37 -8.69
C ASN A 65 0.14 -2.44 -7.41
N LEU A 66 1.47 -2.50 -7.54
CA LEU A 66 2.38 -2.44 -6.39
C LEU A 66 2.25 -1.09 -5.68
N TRP A 67 2.22 0.02 -6.44
CA TRP A 67 2.00 1.36 -5.88
C TRP A 67 0.68 1.46 -5.11
N PHE A 68 -0.39 0.94 -5.68
CA PHE A 68 -1.70 0.91 -5.03
C PHE A 68 -1.67 0.06 -3.75
N THR A 69 -1.03 -1.10 -3.80
CA THR A 69 -0.89 -2.02 -2.66
C THR A 69 -0.15 -1.35 -1.50
N VAL A 70 0.91 -0.61 -1.78
CA VAL A 70 1.67 0.16 -0.78
C VAL A 70 0.82 1.26 -0.14
N ASN A 71 0.04 1.98 -0.94
CA ASN A 71 -0.85 3.02 -0.42
C ASN A 71 -1.94 2.44 0.48
N ARG A 72 -2.52 1.29 0.09
CA ARG A 72 -3.49 0.58 0.93
C ARG A 72 -2.87 0.08 2.22
N TRP A 73 -1.66 -0.48 2.15
CA TRP A 73 -0.93 -0.87 3.34
C TRP A 73 -0.73 0.29 4.32
N ARG A 74 -0.31 1.47 3.83
CA ARG A 74 -0.16 2.67 4.69
C ARG A 74 -1.47 3.08 5.36
N SER A 75 -2.60 2.98 4.65
CA SER A 75 -3.90 3.27 5.24
C SER A 75 -4.29 2.24 6.29
N MET A 76 -4.08 0.95 6.02
CA MET A 76 -4.32 -0.12 7.00
C MET A 76 -3.45 0.04 8.23
N ALA A 77 -2.19 0.43 8.07
CA ALA A 77 -1.27 0.64 9.18
C ALA A 77 -1.78 1.72 10.14
N ARG A 78 -2.39 2.78 9.62
CA ARG A 78 -3.02 3.84 10.41
C ARG A 78 -4.28 3.37 11.14
N ILE A 79 -5.11 2.56 10.50
CA ILE A 79 -6.31 1.97 11.13
C ILE A 79 -5.89 0.99 12.23
N LEU A 80 -4.92 0.10 11.96
CA LEU A 80 -4.41 -0.84 12.95
C LEU A 80 -3.82 -0.12 14.17
N ALA A 81 -3.01 0.91 13.93
CA ALA A 81 -2.44 1.72 15.00
C ALA A 81 -3.52 2.42 15.84
N TYR A 82 -4.60 2.88 15.19
CA TYR A 82 -5.73 3.48 15.87
C TYR A 82 -6.47 2.47 16.76
N ILE A 83 -6.82 1.30 16.21
CA ILE A 83 -7.47 0.21 16.95
C ILE A 83 -6.66 -0.12 18.21
N GLN A 84 -5.35 -0.30 18.06
CA GLN A 84 -4.43 -0.63 19.17
C GLN A 84 -4.36 0.43 20.26
N ILE A 85 -4.59 1.70 19.93
CA ILE A 85 -4.54 2.80 20.92
C ILE A 85 -5.90 3.00 21.57
N VAL A 86 -6.96 2.99 20.76
CA VAL A 86 -8.26 3.55 21.14
C VAL A 86 -9.24 2.47 21.56
N LEU A 87 -9.30 1.37 20.81
CA LEU A 87 -10.31 0.33 21.00
C LEU A 87 -9.76 -0.84 21.84
N GLU A 88 -8.44 -0.97 21.93
CA GLU A 88 -7.77 -1.99 22.74
C GLU A 88 -7.20 -1.44 24.07
N ASN A 89 -7.17 -0.12 24.29
CA ASN A 89 -6.90 0.47 25.62
C ASN A 89 -8.14 1.20 26.15
N GLU A 90 -8.49 0.95 27.41
CA GLU A 90 -9.73 1.43 28.04
C GLU A 90 -9.73 2.95 28.33
N ASP A 91 -8.57 3.61 28.33
CA ASP A 91 -8.41 5.00 28.80
C ASP A 91 -8.46 6.08 27.70
N SER A 92 -8.86 5.76 26.46
CA SER A 92 -8.79 6.74 25.37
C SER A 92 -10.01 7.69 25.33
N ASN A 93 -9.74 9.01 25.32
CA ASN A 93 -10.74 10.04 25.05
C ASN A 93 -11.09 10.03 23.55
N TRP A 94 -12.04 9.19 23.17
CA TRP A 94 -12.40 8.93 21.77
C TRP A 94 -13.70 9.62 21.33
N TYR A 95 -13.75 10.00 20.04
CA TYR A 95 -14.82 10.79 19.41
C TYR A 95 -15.27 10.25 18.05
N GLY A 96 -14.94 9.00 17.73
CA GLY A 96 -15.18 8.37 16.44
C GLY A 96 -13.97 8.42 15.51
N TRP A 97 -13.80 7.37 14.71
CA TRP A 97 -12.73 7.18 13.73
C TRP A 97 -12.59 8.35 12.77
N GLU A 98 -13.69 8.79 12.15
CA GLU A 98 -13.65 9.87 11.16
C GLU A 98 -13.20 11.21 11.78
N THR A 99 -13.69 11.49 12.99
CA THR A 99 -13.31 12.66 13.77
C THR A 99 -11.83 12.61 14.10
N SER A 100 -11.37 11.50 14.70
CA SER A 100 -9.96 11.28 15.03
C SER A 100 -9.07 11.37 13.79
N LEU A 101 -9.49 10.81 12.66
CA LEU A 101 -8.74 10.81 11.40
C LEU A 101 -8.60 12.23 10.83
N ARG A 102 -9.62 13.07 11.00
CA ARG A 102 -9.55 14.50 10.66
C ARG A 102 -8.47 15.21 11.48
N TYR A 103 -8.44 15.01 12.80
CA TYR A 103 -7.41 15.58 13.68
C TYR A 103 -6.02 15.07 13.33
N PHE A 104 -5.89 13.77 13.08
CA PHE A 104 -4.64 13.17 12.63
C PHE A 104 -4.09 13.85 11.37
N ARG A 105 -4.95 14.10 10.37
CA ARG A 105 -4.57 14.80 9.14
C ARG A 105 -4.21 16.27 9.39
N LYS A 106 -4.98 16.98 10.23
CA LYS A 106 -4.68 18.36 10.65
C LYS A 106 -3.31 18.44 11.32
N TRP A 107 -3.03 17.56 12.29
CA TRP A 107 -1.78 17.52 13.04
C TRP A 107 -0.57 17.29 12.14
N ILE A 108 -0.62 16.28 11.27
CA ILE A 108 0.45 16.00 10.30
C ILE A 108 0.74 17.22 9.43
N LYS A 109 -0.31 17.89 8.94
CA LYS A 109 -0.18 19.10 8.12
C LYS A 109 0.41 20.26 8.91
N HIS A 110 -0.07 20.49 10.13
CA HIS A 110 0.35 21.60 10.98
C HIS A 110 1.83 21.47 11.40
N LYS A 111 2.24 20.28 11.83
CA LYS A 111 3.62 20.00 12.27
C LYS A 111 4.57 19.64 11.12
N ASN A 112 4.10 19.59 9.88
CA ASN A 112 4.85 19.17 8.69
C ASN A 112 5.57 17.81 8.87
N ILE A 113 4.90 16.86 9.53
CA ILE A 113 5.49 15.56 9.90
C ILE A 113 5.43 14.61 8.70
N ASN A 114 6.58 14.03 8.32
CA ASN A 114 6.59 12.89 7.43
C ASN A 114 6.61 11.59 8.25
N VAL A 115 5.44 10.94 8.35
CA VAL A 115 5.26 9.71 9.14
C VAL A 115 6.30 8.64 8.80
N ASN A 116 6.73 8.53 7.54
CA ASN A 116 7.73 7.54 7.11
C ASN A 116 9.14 7.80 7.66
N LYS A 117 9.43 8.99 8.18
CA LYS A 117 10.73 9.40 8.74
C LYS A 117 10.80 9.28 10.26
N ILE A 118 9.70 8.92 10.92
CA ILE A 118 9.68 8.76 12.37
C ILE A 118 10.58 7.59 12.77
N ILE A 119 11.51 7.86 13.70
CA ILE A 119 12.46 6.91 14.27
C ILE A 119 11.73 6.10 15.36
N ILE A 120 11.83 4.77 15.30
CA ILE A 120 11.24 3.88 16.29
C ILE A 120 12.36 3.38 17.20
N ASN A 121 12.27 3.72 18.48
CA ASN A 121 13.25 3.31 19.49
C ASN A 121 13.02 1.88 19.99
N LYS A 122 11.82 1.32 19.80
CA LYS A 122 11.49 -0.05 20.17
C LYS A 122 10.31 -0.55 19.33
N GLU A 123 10.52 -1.55 18.49
CA GLU A 123 9.41 -2.22 17.80
C GLU A 123 8.64 -3.02 18.86
N LYS A 124 7.44 -2.56 19.25
CA LYS A 124 6.46 -3.47 19.87
C LYS A 124 6.08 -4.50 18.81
N ASP A 125 5.81 -5.74 19.21
CA ASP A 125 5.43 -6.79 18.26
C ASP A 125 4.08 -6.43 17.62
N ILE A 126 4.17 -5.89 16.41
CA ILE A 126 3.02 -5.31 15.73
C ILE A 126 2.30 -6.42 14.98
N GLY A 127 1.00 -6.56 15.24
CA GLY A 127 0.10 -7.52 14.61
C GLY A 127 0.48 -7.88 13.18
N TYR A 128 0.66 -9.18 12.95
CA TYR A 128 1.39 -9.75 11.83
C TYR A 128 0.84 -9.30 10.46
N ALA A 129 1.68 -8.55 9.74
CA ALA A 129 1.50 -8.13 8.36
C ALA A 129 1.74 -9.25 7.33
N GLY A 130 1.37 -10.49 7.66
CA GLY A 130 1.96 -11.69 7.04
C GLY A 130 1.82 -11.82 5.53
N TYR A 131 0.80 -11.20 4.94
CA TYR A 131 0.51 -11.35 3.53
C TYR A 131 1.25 -10.36 2.61
N PHE A 132 1.65 -9.18 3.11
CA PHE A 132 2.30 -8.16 2.27
C PHE A 132 3.62 -8.66 1.63
N PRO A 133 4.50 -9.39 2.34
CA PRO A 133 5.70 -9.97 1.74
C PRO A 133 5.42 -10.87 0.54
N ILE A 134 4.41 -11.75 0.65
CA ILE A 134 4.07 -12.71 -0.41
C ILE A 134 3.69 -11.95 -1.68
N ILE A 135 2.78 -10.98 -1.56
CA ILE A 135 2.29 -10.19 -2.69
C ILE A 135 3.43 -9.37 -3.31
N TYR A 136 4.29 -8.79 -2.48
CA TYR A 136 5.47 -8.07 -2.95
C TYR A 136 6.39 -8.96 -3.81
N PHE A 137 6.69 -10.18 -3.34
CA PHE A 137 7.55 -11.10 -4.10
C PHE A 137 6.89 -11.61 -5.38
N VAL A 138 5.56 -11.82 -5.39
CA VAL A 138 4.82 -12.17 -6.62
C VAL A 138 5.00 -11.09 -7.69
N HIS A 139 4.90 -9.81 -7.32
CA HIS A 139 5.11 -8.73 -8.30
C HIS A 139 6.53 -8.75 -8.87
N ILE A 140 7.55 -8.90 -8.01
CA ILE A 140 8.95 -8.96 -8.47
C ILE A 140 9.16 -10.15 -9.41
N PHE A 141 8.69 -11.33 -9.00
CA PHE A 141 8.83 -12.56 -9.77
C PHE A 141 8.18 -12.42 -11.16
N LEU A 142 6.93 -11.96 -11.22
CA LEU A 142 6.21 -11.79 -12.49
C LEU A 142 6.89 -10.77 -13.41
N THR A 143 7.32 -9.62 -12.88
CA THR A 143 8.03 -8.61 -13.67
C THR A 143 9.32 -9.19 -14.27
N ILE A 144 10.11 -9.93 -13.47
CA ILE A 144 11.34 -10.58 -13.96
C ILE A 144 11.02 -11.62 -15.03
N CYS A 145 10.02 -12.48 -14.83
CA CYS A 145 9.61 -13.48 -15.82
C CYS A 145 9.21 -12.84 -17.15
N VAL A 146 8.39 -11.79 -17.12
CA VAL A 146 7.96 -11.06 -18.33
C VAL A 146 9.16 -10.47 -19.06
N SER A 147 10.12 -9.88 -18.35
CA SER A 147 11.35 -9.35 -18.96
C SER A 147 12.25 -10.44 -19.57
N ILE A 148 12.38 -11.60 -18.91
CA ILE A 148 13.15 -12.74 -19.44
C ILE A 148 12.51 -13.29 -20.71
N VAL A 149 11.18 -13.45 -20.73
CA VAL A 149 10.45 -13.93 -21.91
C VAL A 149 10.66 -12.99 -23.10
N LEU A 150 10.55 -11.67 -22.90
CA LEU A 150 10.83 -10.71 -23.98
C LEU A 150 12.29 -10.77 -24.43
N PHE A 151 13.25 -10.88 -23.51
CA PHE A 151 14.66 -11.00 -23.85
C PHE A 151 14.93 -12.21 -24.75
N ILE A 152 14.41 -13.39 -24.37
CA ILE A 152 14.52 -14.60 -25.19
C ILE A 152 13.84 -14.41 -26.55
N TYR A 153 12.64 -13.82 -26.58
CA TYR A 153 11.93 -13.54 -27.83
C TYR A 153 12.75 -12.65 -28.78
N THR A 154 13.35 -11.58 -28.26
CA THR A 154 14.21 -10.68 -29.05
C THR A 154 15.48 -11.38 -29.55
N LEU A 155 16.08 -12.28 -28.76
CA LEU A 155 17.25 -13.06 -29.22
C LEU A 155 16.92 -14.01 -30.38
N LEU A 156 15.70 -14.57 -30.39
CA LEU A 156 15.26 -15.50 -31.43
C LEU A 156 14.75 -14.78 -32.70
N ASN A 157 14.44 -13.49 -32.61
CA ASN A 157 13.85 -12.71 -33.69
C ASN A 157 14.61 -11.38 -33.83
N ASP A 158 15.57 -11.33 -34.76
CA ASP A 158 16.44 -10.19 -34.99
C ASP A 158 15.75 -9.08 -35.80
N GLU A 159 14.72 -8.48 -35.20
CA GLU A 159 14.05 -7.30 -35.74
C GLU A 159 14.40 -6.08 -34.88
N MET A 160 14.73 -4.97 -35.53
CA MET A 160 15.05 -3.70 -34.86
C MET A 160 13.96 -3.25 -33.89
N LEU A 161 12.68 -3.52 -34.21
CA LEU A 161 11.56 -3.21 -33.33
C LEU A 161 11.64 -3.98 -32.00
N ASN A 162 12.06 -5.25 -32.04
CA ASN A 162 12.18 -6.11 -30.87
C ASN A 162 13.27 -5.59 -29.92
N LEU A 163 14.36 -5.08 -30.49
CA LEU A 163 15.43 -4.46 -29.72
C LEU A 163 14.96 -3.17 -29.03
N ILE A 164 14.23 -2.30 -29.75
CA ILE A 164 13.68 -1.07 -29.19
C ILE A 164 12.72 -1.38 -28.03
N VAL A 165 11.80 -2.33 -28.23
CA VAL A 165 10.83 -2.72 -27.21
C VAL A 165 11.51 -3.36 -25.99
N LEU A 166 12.57 -4.16 -26.20
CA LEU A 166 13.39 -4.70 -25.13
C LEU A 166 14.05 -3.59 -24.31
N ILE A 167 14.67 -2.59 -24.96
CA ILE A 167 15.31 -1.47 -24.26
C ILE A 167 14.29 -0.71 -23.41
N ILE A 168 13.11 -0.39 -23.96
CA ILE A 168 12.03 0.28 -23.21
C ILE A 168 11.60 -0.58 -22.03
N THR A 169 11.43 -1.89 -22.25
CA THR A 169 11.04 -2.83 -21.19
C THR A 169 12.07 -2.90 -20.07
N LEU A 170 13.36 -2.87 -20.39
CA LEU A 170 14.44 -2.83 -19.38
C LEU A 170 14.43 -1.53 -18.57
N ILE A 171 14.13 -0.38 -19.21
CA ILE A 171 13.94 0.89 -18.50
C ILE A 171 12.75 0.77 -17.54
N CYS A 172 11.61 0.24 -17.98
CA CYS A 172 10.44 0.00 -17.14
C CYS A 172 10.75 -0.95 -15.96
N LEU A 173 11.48 -2.04 -16.22
CA LEU A 173 11.95 -2.98 -15.19
C LEU A 173 12.83 -2.25 -14.16
N PHE A 174 13.77 -1.43 -14.61
CA PHE A 174 14.65 -0.69 -13.72
C PHE A 174 13.88 0.28 -12.81
N ILE A 175 12.95 1.06 -13.38
CA ILE A 175 12.05 1.93 -12.61
C ILE A 175 11.23 1.12 -11.60
N PHE A 176 10.69 -0.02 -12.04
CA PHE A 176 9.92 -0.91 -11.18
C PHE A 176 10.75 -1.43 -10.00
N LEU A 177 11.98 -1.88 -10.25
CA LEU A 177 12.87 -2.40 -9.20
C LEU A 177 13.25 -1.31 -8.21
N ILE A 178 13.61 -0.10 -8.67
CA ILE A 178 13.87 1.04 -7.77
C ILE A 178 12.68 1.29 -6.85
N TYR A 179 11.47 1.33 -7.43
CA TYR A 179 10.25 1.52 -6.65
C TYR A 179 10.06 0.38 -5.65
N ALA A 180 10.15 -0.88 -6.09
CA ALA A 180 10.02 -2.08 -5.25
C ALA A 180 11.00 -2.05 -4.06
N PHE A 181 12.29 -1.80 -4.30
CA PHE A 181 13.30 -1.70 -3.24
C PHE A 181 12.97 -0.60 -2.22
N ASN A 182 12.35 0.50 -2.65
CA ASN A 182 11.93 1.59 -1.76
C ASN A 182 10.69 1.24 -0.94
N VAL A 183 9.86 0.30 -1.40
CA VAL A 183 8.62 -0.13 -0.75
C VAL A 183 8.68 -1.56 -0.22
N SER A 184 9.89 -2.05 0.06
CA SER A 184 10.07 -3.42 0.55
C SER A 184 9.34 -3.68 1.87
N PRO A 185 8.92 -4.92 2.15
CA PRO A 185 8.22 -5.28 3.37
C PRO A 185 8.95 -4.84 4.64
N LYS A 186 10.29 -4.93 4.65
CA LYS A 186 11.13 -4.48 5.76
C LYS A 186 10.98 -2.99 6.05
N LYS A 187 10.87 -2.14 5.02
CA LYS A 187 10.73 -0.67 5.17
C LYS A 187 9.32 -0.25 5.58
N ILE A 188 8.34 -1.08 5.23
CA ILE A 188 6.90 -0.78 5.38
C ILE A 188 6.31 -1.37 6.67
N ARG A 189 6.84 -2.48 7.18
CA ARG A 189 6.43 -3.10 8.45
C ARG A 189 6.37 -2.10 9.62
N PRO A 190 7.35 -1.19 9.79
CA PRO A 190 7.32 -0.24 10.91
C PRO A 190 6.25 0.85 10.78
N ASN A 191 5.50 0.92 9.68
CA ASN A 191 4.49 1.96 9.48
C ASN A 191 3.36 1.90 10.50
N VAL A 192 3.01 0.73 11.03
CA VAL A 192 1.97 0.65 12.07
C VAL A 192 2.47 1.38 13.32
N GLU A 193 3.68 1.09 13.78
CA GLU A 193 4.28 1.74 14.94
C GLU A 193 4.51 3.24 14.71
N ARG A 194 4.95 3.64 13.53
CA ARG A 194 5.05 5.07 13.17
C ARG A 194 3.69 5.77 13.27
N ASN A 195 2.63 5.16 12.77
CA ASN A 195 1.29 5.72 12.91
C ASN A 195 0.82 5.70 14.37
N ARG A 196 1.20 4.69 15.16
CA ARG A 196 0.89 4.59 16.59
C ARG A 196 1.48 5.77 17.35
N ILE A 197 2.76 6.07 17.13
CA ILE A 197 3.44 7.24 17.71
C ILE A 197 2.70 8.53 17.35
N VAL A 198 2.35 8.72 16.07
CA VAL A 198 1.61 9.93 15.65
C VAL A 198 0.23 10.02 16.30
N TRP A 199 -0.47 8.90 16.43
CA TRP A 199 -1.77 8.86 17.09
C TRP A 199 -1.70 9.27 18.56
N ILE A 200 -0.69 8.81 19.29
CA ILE A 200 -0.45 9.22 20.69
C ILE A 200 -0.31 10.73 20.77
N GLU A 201 0.58 11.31 19.97
CA GLU A 201 0.80 12.76 19.90
C GLU A 201 -0.48 13.54 19.56
N VAL A 202 -1.29 13.02 18.63
CA VAL A 202 -2.57 13.63 18.23
C VAL A 202 -3.57 13.64 19.38
N PHE A 203 -3.65 12.56 20.17
CA PHE A 203 -4.57 12.48 21.30
C PHE A 203 -4.09 13.30 22.50
N GLU A 204 -2.78 13.46 22.69
CA GLU A 204 -2.22 14.32 23.73
C GLU A 204 -2.48 15.81 23.46
N HIS A 205 -2.40 16.24 22.19
CA HIS A 205 -2.51 17.66 21.80
C HIS A 205 -3.83 17.98 21.10
N TRP A 206 -4.85 17.15 21.33
CA TRP A 206 -6.10 17.22 20.59
C TRP A 206 -6.85 18.55 20.82
N GLU A 207 -6.72 19.14 22.01
CA GLU A 207 -7.43 20.37 22.39
C GLU A 207 -6.87 21.60 21.66
N GLU A 208 -5.58 21.58 21.35
CA GLU A 208 -4.89 22.65 20.59
C GLU A 208 -5.35 22.71 19.12
N LEU A 209 -5.88 21.59 18.60
CA LEU A 209 -6.35 21.47 17.22
C LEU A 209 -7.81 21.93 17.04
N ASP A 210 -8.54 22.13 18.13
CA ASP A 210 -9.91 22.64 18.13
C ASP A 210 -9.97 24.17 18.09
N THR A 211 -8.92 24.83 18.57
CA THR A 211 -8.82 26.30 18.59
C THR A 211 -8.29 26.91 17.28
N ASN A 212 -7.86 26.07 16.32
CA ASN A 212 -7.24 26.46 15.04
C ASN A 212 -7.94 25.83 13.81
#